data_AF-A0A7S7AIF5-F1
#
_entry.id   AF-A0A7S7AIF5-F1
#
_cell.length_a   1.000
_cell.length_b   1.000
_cell.length_c   1.000
_cell.angle_alpha   90.00
_cell.angle_beta   90.00
_cell.angle_gamma   90.00
#
_symmetry.space_group_name_H-M   'P 1'
#
loop_
_entity.id
_entity.type
_entity.pdbx_description
1 polymer ?
#
loop_
_entity_poly.entity_id
_entity_poly.type
_entity_poly.pdbx_seq_one_letter_code
_entity_poly.pdbx_strand_id
1 'polypeptide(L)'
;MIDKRVLIDFFASKCSEVKSVNRDEVDDFLQLNNIKIRSDHRDFLVNFGNSSNLITGYFGDCTFNRFKKYNSEPLEYLDGDLPSDTVYFGQDFSDEPICILNSDGGIYSYDGEEISMLYYLNVDSFIFSCLINNLFSNNFFEKITSDMKIGDTREFEIENSKYKLKDLETYEYRYYLKNNEFIVLDYRQGYVNKYFNRLLDSL
;
A
#
# COMPACT_ATOMS: atom_id res chain seq x y z
N MET A 1 8.15 -3.98 -19.82
CA MET A 1 7.80 -3.97 -18.39
C MET A 1 6.89 -2.77 -18.20
N ILE A 2 5.67 -3.00 -17.73
CA ILE A 2 4.67 -1.94 -17.57
C ILE A 2 5.16 -0.97 -16.48
N ASP A 3 4.95 0.33 -16.71
CA ASP A 3 5.26 1.37 -15.73
C ASP A 3 4.29 1.27 -14.54
N LYS A 4 4.81 1.29 -13.31
CA LYS A 4 3.99 1.14 -12.10
C LYS A 4 2.92 2.22 -11.95
N ARG A 5 3.18 3.46 -12.39
CA ARG A 5 2.21 4.55 -12.32
C ARG A 5 1.05 4.29 -13.27
N VAL A 6 1.35 3.86 -14.50
CA VAL A 6 0.32 3.47 -15.49
C VAL A 6 -0.58 2.38 -14.90
N LEU A 7 0.00 1.41 -14.22
CA LEU A 7 -0.77 0.32 -13.60
C LEU A 7 -1.62 0.79 -12.41
N ILE A 8 -1.06 1.60 -11.51
CA ILE A 8 -1.79 2.18 -10.37
C ILE A 8 -2.93 3.07 -10.88
N ASP A 9 -2.68 3.96 -11.83
CA ASP A 9 -3.69 4.84 -12.42
C ASP A 9 -4.80 4.04 -13.09
N PHE A 10 -4.43 2.98 -13.82
CA PHE A 10 -5.40 2.08 -14.42
C PHE A 10 -6.29 1.43 -13.36
N PHE A 11 -5.72 0.83 -12.30
CA PHE A 11 -6.50 0.19 -11.25
C PHE A 11 -7.32 1.20 -10.44
N ALA A 12 -6.78 2.36 -10.11
CA ALA A 12 -7.50 3.45 -9.47
C ALA A 12 -8.72 3.88 -10.31
N SER A 13 -8.58 3.94 -11.64
CA SER A 13 -9.71 4.25 -12.54
C SER A 13 -10.85 3.22 -12.52
N LYS A 14 -10.60 2.02 -11.98
CA LYS A 14 -11.60 0.94 -11.84
C LYS A 14 -12.23 0.90 -10.45
N CYS A 15 -11.77 1.73 -9.51
CA CYS A 15 -12.26 1.79 -8.15
C CYS A 15 -13.09 3.07 -7.93
N SER A 16 -14.41 2.94 -7.77
CA SER A 16 -15.30 4.08 -7.46
C SER A 16 -15.05 4.72 -6.08
N GLU A 17 -14.33 4.00 -5.21
CA GLU A 17 -14.02 4.42 -3.84
C GLU A 17 -12.82 5.37 -3.74
N VAL A 18 -12.10 5.59 -4.84
CA VAL A 18 -10.99 6.56 -4.87
C VAL A 18 -11.55 7.97 -4.73
N LYS A 19 -11.15 8.64 -3.65
CA LYS A 19 -11.58 9.99 -3.28
C LYS A 19 -10.37 10.81 -2.83
N SER A 20 -10.22 11.97 -3.45
CA SER A 20 -9.17 12.94 -3.15
C SER A 20 -9.52 13.82 -1.94
N VAL A 21 -8.49 14.35 -1.31
CA VAL A 21 -8.54 15.51 -0.41
C VAL A 21 -8.20 16.76 -1.22
N ASN A 22 -8.74 17.91 -0.82
CA ASN A 22 -8.32 19.17 -1.41
C ASN A 22 -6.81 19.38 -1.16
N ARG A 23 -6.06 19.75 -2.20
CA ARG A 23 -4.61 19.92 -2.13
C ARG A 23 -4.19 20.99 -1.12
N ASP A 24 -4.88 22.13 -1.14
CA ASP A 24 -4.59 23.27 -0.28
C ASP A 24 -4.92 22.90 1.18
N GLU A 25 -5.98 22.11 1.42
CA GLU A 25 -6.28 21.60 2.77
C GLU A 25 -5.13 20.75 3.34
N VAL A 26 -4.55 19.87 2.53
CA VAL A 26 -3.38 19.07 2.96
C VAL A 26 -2.18 19.97 3.24
N ASP A 27 -1.87 20.89 2.34
CA ASP A 27 -0.70 21.77 2.45
C ASP A 27 -0.80 22.72 3.64
N ASP A 28 -1.95 23.36 3.81
CA ASP A 28 -2.23 24.25 4.93
C ASP A 28 -2.12 23.50 6.25
N PHE A 29 -2.67 22.28 6.34
CA PHE A 29 -2.55 21.46 7.54
C PHE A 29 -1.10 21.13 7.88
N LEU A 30 -0.30 20.69 6.90
CA LEU A 30 1.10 20.36 7.11
C LEU A 30 1.91 21.60 7.54
N GLN A 31 1.65 22.75 6.92
CA GLN A 31 2.32 24.01 7.24
C GLN A 31 1.95 24.51 8.64
N LEU A 32 0.66 24.54 8.99
CA LEU A 32 0.17 25.02 10.28
C LEU A 32 0.72 24.20 11.45
N ASN A 33 0.92 22.90 11.25
CA ASN A 33 1.44 21.98 12.27
C ASN A 33 2.96 21.74 12.15
N ASN A 34 3.65 22.43 11.22
CA ASN A 34 5.07 22.26 10.95
C ASN A 34 5.50 20.79 10.71
N ILE A 35 4.64 20.03 10.03
CA ILE A 35 4.87 18.61 9.72
C ILE A 35 5.62 18.53 8.40
N LYS A 36 6.81 17.91 8.43
CA LYS A 36 7.60 17.63 7.23
C LYS A 36 7.40 16.19 6.80
N ILE A 37 6.87 15.99 5.60
CA ILE A 37 6.65 14.66 5.03
C ILE A 37 7.30 14.54 3.65
N ARG A 38 7.53 13.31 3.22
CA ARG A 38 7.96 13.00 1.86
C ARG A 38 6.89 13.40 0.84
N SER A 39 7.31 13.70 -0.38
CA SER A 39 6.39 14.13 -1.46
C SER A 39 5.41 13.03 -1.88
N ASP A 40 5.85 11.77 -1.89
CA ASP A 40 5.00 10.61 -2.20
C ASP A 40 3.90 10.41 -1.13
N HIS A 41 4.25 10.59 0.14
CA HIS A 41 3.28 10.58 1.24
C HIS A 41 2.26 11.73 1.11
N ARG A 42 2.72 12.94 0.80
CA ARG A 42 1.84 14.09 0.54
C ARG A 42 0.86 13.80 -0.61
N ASP A 43 1.38 13.30 -1.73
CA ASP A 43 0.56 13.00 -2.91
C ASP A 43 -0.43 11.88 -2.62
N PHE A 44 -0.09 10.91 -1.77
CA PHE A 44 -1.04 9.92 -1.26
C PHE A 44 -2.19 10.58 -0.49
N LEU A 45 -1.91 11.46 0.47
CA LEU A 45 -2.96 12.15 1.24
C LEU A 45 -3.90 12.93 0.32
N VAL A 46 -3.35 13.62 -0.68
CA VAL A 46 -4.15 14.38 -1.66
C VAL A 46 -4.99 13.45 -2.55
N ASN A 47 -4.42 12.38 -3.09
CA ASN A 47 -5.10 11.58 -4.10
C ASN A 47 -6.04 10.52 -3.50
N PHE A 48 -5.73 10.03 -2.30
CA PHE A 48 -6.42 8.89 -1.70
C PHE A 48 -6.91 9.14 -0.27
N GLY A 49 -6.54 10.23 0.39
CA GLY A 49 -6.80 10.43 1.84
C GLY A 49 -8.26 10.42 2.28
N ASN A 50 -9.23 10.58 1.36
CA ASN A 50 -10.66 10.46 1.63
C ASN A 50 -11.28 9.11 1.19
N SER A 51 -10.45 8.18 0.72
CA SER A 51 -10.89 6.89 0.17
C SER A 51 -11.13 5.86 1.26
N SER A 52 -11.90 6.19 2.31
CA SER A 52 -11.99 5.35 3.52
C SER A 52 -12.21 3.87 3.22
N ASN A 53 -13.12 3.52 2.32
CA ASN A 53 -13.39 2.13 1.93
C ASN A 53 -12.19 1.39 1.28
N LEU A 54 -11.18 2.10 0.77
CA LEU A 54 -9.93 1.55 0.25
C LEU A 54 -8.82 1.50 1.31
N ILE A 55 -8.67 2.56 2.09
CA ILE A 55 -7.50 2.80 2.94
C ILE A 55 -7.78 2.69 4.44
N THR A 56 -8.97 2.21 4.82
CA THR A 56 -9.27 1.64 6.15
C THR A 56 -9.39 0.11 6.10
N GLY A 57 -9.24 -0.49 4.91
CA GLY A 57 -9.42 -1.91 4.68
C GLY A 57 -8.15 -2.72 4.94
N TYR A 58 -8.32 -3.96 5.40
CA TYR A 58 -7.31 -5.03 5.49
C TYR A 58 -6.10 -4.85 6.42
N PHE A 59 -5.61 -3.64 6.70
CA PHE A 59 -4.41 -3.46 7.53
C PHE A 59 -4.44 -2.28 8.50
N GLY A 60 -5.25 -1.25 8.28
CA GLY A 60 -5.27 -0.06 9.14
C GLY A 60 -6.03 1.12 8.56
N ASP A 61 -6.23 2.18 9.35
CA ASP A 61 -6.81 3.47 8.96
C ASP A 61 -5.70 4.47 8.59
N CYS A 62 -5.51 4.69 7.29
CA CYS A 62 -4.53 5.63 6.74
C CYS A 62 -5.21 6.89 6.17
N THR A 63 -6.44 7.20 6.61
CA THR A 63 -7.18 8.35 6.09
C THR A 63 -6.53 9.68 6.47
N PHE A 64 -6.75 10.72 5.67
CA PHE A 64 -6.30 12.06 6.03
C PHE A 64 -6.94 12.55 7.33
N ASN A 65 -8.19 12.16 7.60
CA ASN A 65 -8.83 12.47 8.88
C ASN A 65 -8.08 11.83 10.07
N ARG A 66 -7.65 10.57 9.94
CA ARG A 66 -6.84 9.90 10.95
C ARG A 66 -5.48 10.58 11.12
N PHE A 67 -4.82 10.89 10.01
CA PHE A 67 -3.55 11.64 10.01
C PHE A 67 -3.68 12.98 10.72
N LYS A 68 -4.76 13.74 10.47
CA LYS A 68 -5.03 15.01 11.15
C LYS A 68 -5.24 14.83 12.65
N LYS A 69 -6.06 13.85 13.04
CA LYS A 69 -6.38 13.58 14.44
C LYS A 69 -5.11 13.25 15.23
N TYR A 70 -4.30 12.33 14.70
CA TYR A 70 -3.03 11.94 15.29
C TYR A 70 -2.09 13.15 15.49
N ASN A 71 -1.88 13.96 14.46
CA ASN A 71 -0.93 15.07 14.54
C ASN A 71 -1.45 16.28 15.37
N SER A 72 -2.76 16.33 15.64
CA SER A 72 -3.35 17.38 16.49
C SER A 72 -3.40 16.97 17.96
N GLU A 73 -3.54 15.67 18.24
CA GLU A 73 -3.76 15.10 19.58
C GLU A 73 -2.85 13.86 19.83
N PRO A 74 -1.52 13.96 19.70
CA PRO A 74 -0.64 12.78 19.66
C PRO A 74 -0.61 11.97 20.97
N LEU A 75 -0.83 12.62 22.11
CA LEU A 75 -0.85 11.99 23.44
C LEU A 75 -2.03 11.03 23.65
N GLU A 76 -3.04 11.05 22.78
CA GLU A 76 -4.14 10.07 22.81
C GLU A 76 -3.80 8.78 22.05
N TYR A 77 -2.78 8.79 21.20
CA TYR A 77 -2.46 7.70 20.26
C TYR A 77 -1.11 7.03 20.52
N LEU A 78 -0.23 7.64 21.33
CA LEU A 78 1.07 7.07 21.67
C LEU A 78 1.33 7.13 23.17
N ASP A 79 1.96 6.06 23.67
CA ASP A 79 2.72 6.06 24.91
C ASP A 79 4.19 6.50 24.65
N GLY A 80 4.38 7.61 23.93
CA GLY A 80 5.72 8.12 23.60
C GLY A 80 5.79 9.01 22.35
N ASP A 81 7.02 9.30 21.92
CA ASP A 81 7.30 9.94 20.63
C ASP A 81 7.34 8.90 19.50
N LEU A 82 7.17 9.34 18.26
CA LEU A 82 7.46 8.49 17.11
C LEU A 82 8.96 8.15 17.05
N PRO A 83 9.30 6.97 16.51
CA PRO A 83 10.69 6.62 16.27
C PRO A 83 11.41 7.68 15.43
N SER A 84 12.71 7.83 15.69
CA SER A 84 13.55 8.81 15.00
C SER A 84 13.52 8.66 13.47
N ASP A 85 13.50 9.78 12.75
CA ASP A 85 13.46 9.85 11.28
C ASP A 85 12.19 9.23 10.64
N THR A 86 11.11 9.07 11.39
CA THR A 86 9.84 8.58 10.88
C THR A 86 8.76 9.66 10.86
N VAL A 87 7.69 9.40 10.10
CA VAL A 87 6.45 10.16 10.16
C VAL A 87 5.29 9.19 10.28
N TYR A 88 4.28 9.53 11.09
CA TYR A 88 3.02 8.81 11.15
C TYR A 88 2.39 8.66 9.76
N PHE A 89 2.01 7.45 9.38
CA PHE A 89 1.35 7.14 8.12
C PHE A 89 -0.13 6.76 8.32
N GLY A 90 -0.42 6.06 9.42
CA GLY A 90 -1.75 5.58 9.76
C GLY A 90 -1.73 4.77 11.04
N GLN A 91 -2.80 4.04 11.31
CA GLN A 91 -2.95 3.19 12.48
C GLN A 91 -3.39 1.79 12.07
N ASP A 92 -2.80 0.74 12.63
CA ASP A 92 -3.23 -0.62 12.36
C ASP A 92 -4.50 -1.03 13.15
N PHE A 93 -4.94 -2.29 13.04
CA PHE A 93 -6.13 -2.77 13.75
C PHE A 93 -5.93 -3.05 15.24
N SER A 94 -4.69 -3.03 15.71
CA SER A 94 -4.34 -3.09 17.12
C SER A 94 -4.23 -1.70 17.74
N ASP A 95 -4.67 -0.68 17.02
CA ASP A 95 -4.53 0.74 17.38
C ASP A 95 -3.06 1.20 17.47
N GLU A 96 -2.12 0.47 16.87
CA GLU A 96 -0.70 0.84 16.87
C GLU A 96 -0.36 1.76 15.69
N PRO A 97 0.51 2.76 15.88
CA PRO A 97 0.98 3.63 14.82
C PRO A 97 1.79 2.83 13.77
N ILE A 98 1.48 3.05 12.50
CA ILE A 98 2.35 2.68 11.40
C ILE A 98 3.00 3.93 10.83
N CYS A 99 4.29 3.85 10.57
CA CYS A 99 5.11 5.01 10.26
C CYS A 99 5.88 4.80 8.96
N ILE A 100 6.05 5.87 8.19
CA ILE A 100 6.94 5.90 7.05
C ILE A 100 8.33 6.33 7.53
N LEU A 101 9.35 5.52 7.24
CA LEU A 101 10.74 5.88 7.50
C LEU A 101 11.25 6.78 6.38
N ASN A 102 11.76 7.98 6.71
CA ASN A 102 12.08 8.96 5.69
C ASN A 102 13.23 8.52 4.76
N SER A 103 14.22 7.81 5.32
CA SER A 103 15.44 7.40 4.61
C SER A 103 15.19 6.41 3.46
N ASP A 104 14.23 5.49 3.58
CA ASP A 104 13.93 4.49 2.56
C ASP A 104 12.51 4.59 1.98
N GLY A 105 11.58 5.23 2.68
CA GLY A 105 10.17 5.36 2.31
C GLY A 105 9.32 4.13 2.65
N GLY A 106 9.89 3.12 3.33
CA GLY A 106 9.18 1.94 3.78
C GLY A 106 8.18 2.29 4.89
N ILE A 107 7.11 1.51 4.96
CA ILE A 107 6.05 1.69 5.96
C ILE A 107 6.13 0.53 6.95
N TYR A 108 6.34 0.85 8.22
CA TYR A 108 6.70 -0.08 9.29
C TYR A 108 5.80 0.07 10.52
N SER A 109 5.69 -0.99 11.32
CA SER A 109 5.36 -0.87 12.75
C SER A 109 6.63 -0.89 13.59
N TYR A 110 6.50 -0.38 14.82
CA TYR A 110 7.59 -0.23 15.76
C TYR A 110 7.21 -0.76 17.13
N ASP A 111 8.20 -1.26 17.87
CA ASP A 111 8.14 -1.52 19.30
C ASP A 111 9.13 -0.56 19.98
N GLY A 112 8.62 0.57 20.46
CA GLY A 112 9.44 1.72 20.84
C GLY A 112 10.20 2.31 19.64
N GLU A 113 11.53 2.33 19.69
CA GLU A 113 12.41 2.82 18.61
C GLU A 113 12.80 1.73 17.60
N GLU A 114 12.47 0.46 17.86
CA GLU A 114 12.89 -0.66 17.02
C GLU A 114 11.84 -1.01 15.98
N ILE A 115 12.29 -1.23 14.73
CA ILE A 115 11.40 -1.72 13.66
C ILE A 115 10.94 -3.13 14.04
N SER A 116 9.63 -3.28 14.22
CA SER A 116 8.99 -4.57 14.48
C SER A 116 8.69 -5.32 13.19
N MET A 117 8.07 -4.64 12.22
CA MET A 117 7.67 -5.24 10.95
C MET A 117 7.65 -4.21 9.81
N LEU A 118 8.09 -4.63 8.62
CA LEU A 118 7.81 -3.95 7.36
C LEU A 118 6.42 -4.38 6.88
N TYR A 119 5.53 -3.44 6.52
CA TYR A 119 4.27 -3.77 5.84
C TYR A 119 4.37 -3.58 4.34
N TYR A 120 4.87 -2.42 3.92
CA TYR A 120 4.91 -2.00 2.53
C TYR A 120 6.26 -1.40 2.21
N LEU A 121 6.82 -1.79 1.05
CA LEU A 121 8.13 -1.29 0.62
C LEU A 121 8.14 0.24 0.43
N ASN A 122 6.99 0.81 0.06
CA ASN A 122 6.80 2.25 -0.14
C ASN A 122 5.30 2.60 -0.25
N VAL A 123 4.99 3.89 -0.40
CA VAL A 123 3.63 4.42 -0.58
C VAL A 123 2.93 3.81 -1.81
N ASP A 124 3.63 3.60 -2.94
CA ASP A 124 3.03 2.98 -4.13
C ASP A 124 2.61 1.53 -3.84
N SER A 125 3.41 0.79 -3.08
CA SER A 125 3.11 -0.58 -2.66
C SER A 125 1.88 -0.64 -1.76
N PHE A 126 1.72 0.35 -0.86
CA PHE A 126 0.51 0.50 -0.05
C PHE A 126 -0.72 0.75 -0.92
N ILE A 127 -0.69 1.79 -1.77
CA ILE A 127 -1.80 2.15 -2.66
C ILE A 127 -2.18 0.95 -3.53
N PHE A 128 -1.18 0.29 -4.13
CA PHE A 128 -1.40 -0.87 -4.98
C PHE A 128 -2.08 -2.02 -4.22
N SER A 129 -1.64 -2.33 -3.00
CA SER A 129 -2.27 -3.35 -2.16
C SER A 129 -3.74 -3.03 -1.88
N CYS A 130 -4.06 -1.79 -1.50
CA CYS A 130 -5.44 -1.35 -1.27
C CYS A 130 -6.32 -1.49 -2.52
N LEU A 131 -5.81 -1.06 -3.69
CA LEU A 131 -6.53 -1.16 -4.95
C LEU A 131 -6.79 -2.63 -5.32
N ILE A 132 -5.77 -3.48 -5.26
CA ILE A 132 -5.89 -4.90 -5.61
C ILE A 132 -6.90 -5.61 -4.71
N ASN A 133 -6.87 -5.36 -3.39
CA ASN A 133 -7.83 -5.94 -2.46
C ASN A 133 -9.28 -5.51 -2.77
N ASN A 134 -9.48 -4.24 -3.12
CA ASN A 134 -10.79 -3.74 -3.54
C ASN A 134 -11.25 -4.39 -4.85
N LEU A 135 -10.36 -4.51 -5.83
CA LEU A 135 -10.65 -5.12 -7.13
C LEU A 135 -10.99 -6.61 -6.98
N PHE A 136 -10.32 -7.35 -6.10
CA PHE A 136 -10.71 -8.72 -5.77
C PHE A 136 -12.09 -8.80 -5.13
N SER A 137 -12.37 -7.91 -4.16
CA SER A 137 -13.66 -7.87 -3.46
C SER A 137 -14.82 -7.55 -4.39
N ASN A 138 -14.56 -6.80 -5.47
CA ASN A 138 -15.52 -6.41 -6.49
C ASN A 138 -15.54 -7.35 -7.72
N ASN A 139 -14.91 -8.53 -7.65
CA ASN A 139 -14.85 -9.50 -8.75
C ASN A 139 -14.31 -8.92 -10.06
N PHE A 140 -13.41 -7.94 -9.99
CA PHE A 140 -12.76 -7.40 -11.18
C PHE A 140 -11.95 -8.48 -11.89
N PHE A 141 -11.35 -9.41 -11.14
CA PHE A 141 -10.54 -10.48 -11.69
C PHE A 141 -11.31 -11.81 -11.76
N GLU A 142 -11.17 -12.52 -12.88
CA GLU A 142 -11.56 -13.92 -12.99
C GLU A 142 -10.46 -14.81 -12.40
N LYS A 143 -10.79 -15.65 -11.41
CA LYS A 143 -9.80 -16.53 -10.77
C LYS A 143 -9.54 -17.75 -11.66
N ILE A 144 -8.30 -17.92 -12.13
CA ILE A 144 -7.88 -19.05 -12.97
C ILE A 144 -7.44 -20.23 -12.09
N THR A 145 -6.52 -19.98 -11.16
CA THR A 145 -6.01 -20.99 -10.24
C THR A 145 -5.96 -20.45 -8.82
N SER A 146 -6.37 -21.28 -7.86
CA SER A 146 -6.33 -20.98 -6.43
C SER A 146 -5.24 -21.79 -5.75
N ASP A 147 -4.45 -21.15 -4.89
CA ASP A 147 -3.62 -21.79 -3.88
C ASP A 147 -2.70 -22.90 -4.44
N MET A 148 -2.11 -22.64 -5.61
CA MET A 148 -1.13 -23.54 -6.20
C MET A 148 0.15 -23.48 -5.36
N LYS A 149 0.40 -24.54 -4.60
CA LYS A 149 1.65 -24.67 -3.84
C LYS A 149 2.84 -24.75 -4.79
N ILE A 150 3.84 -23.91 -4.55
CA ILE A 150 5.10 -23.96 -5.28
C ILE A 150 6.19 -24.60 -4.41
N GLY A 151 7.14 -25.28 -5.05
CA GLY A 151 8.22 -25.99 -4.36
C GLY A 151 9.23 -25.05 -3.73
N ASP A 152 9.79 -24.14 -4.55
CA ASP A 152 10.78 -23.14 -4.13
C ASP A 152 10.32 -21.75 -4.60
N THR A 153 10.13 -20.84 -3.62
CA THR A 153 9.71 -19.46 -3.88
C THR A 153 10.78 -18.66 -4.64
N ARG A 154 12.06 -18.90 -4.37
CA ARG A 154 13.17 -18.21 -5.04
C ARG A 154 13.31 -18.65 -6.48
N GLU A 155 13.19 -19.95 -6.74
CA GLU A 155 13.17 -20.48 -8.10
C GLU A 155 12.03 -19.84 -8.91
N PHE A 156 10.83 -19.77 -8.33
CA PHE A 156 9.69 -19.10 -8.95
C PHE A 156 9.99 -17.63 -9.27
N GLU A 157 10.57 -16.86 -8.33
CA GLU A 157 10.93 -15.46 -8.57
C GLU A 157 11.94 -15.32 -9.72
N ILE A 158 12.95 -16.19 -9.79
CA ILE A 158 13.97 -16.18 -10.84
C ILE A 158 13.32 -16.42 -12.21
N GLU A 159 12.53 -17.49 -12.32
CA GLU A 159 11.84 -17.88 -13.56
C GLU A 159 10.86 -16.81 -14.07
N ASN A 160 10.22 -16.09 -13.14
CA ASN A 160 9.19 -15.09 -13.45
C ASN A 160 9.69 -13.64 -13.33
N SER A 161 10.98 -13.42 -13.11
CA SER A 161 11.60 -12.12 -12.85
C SER A 161 11.27 -11.05 -13.90
N LYS A 162 11.20 -11.42 -15.18
CA LYS A 162 10.84 -10.51 -16.29
C LYS A 162 9.39 -10.00 -16.26
N TYR A 163 8.51 -10.69 -15.52
CA TYR A 163 7.10 -10.34 -15.35
C TYR A 163 6.82 -9.67 -14.00
N LYS A 164 7.82 -9.60 -13.11
CA LYS A 164 7.67 -9.01 -11.76
C LYS A 164 7.35 -7.52 -11.89
N LEU A 165 6.34 -7.08 -11.15
CA LEU A 165 6.01 -5.68 -10.98
C LEU A 165 7.00 -5.07 -9.97
N LYS A 166 7.95 -4.28 -10.47
CA LYS A 166 9.00 -3.69 -9.63
C LYS A 166 8.45 -2.62 -8.71
N ASP A 167 9.01 -2.56 -7.50
CA ASP A 167 8.71 -1.59 -6.44
C ASP A 167 7.24 -1.58 -5.97
N LEU A 168 6.49 -2.63 -6.33
CA LEU A 168 5.13 -2.92 -5.89
C LEU A 168 5.16 -4.26 -5.15
N GLU A 169 5.48 -4.23 -3.86
CA GLU A 169 5.52 -5.42 -3.04
C GLU A 169 5.21 -5.11 -1.57
N THR A 170 4.51 -6.04 -0.92
CA THR A 170 4.25 -5.99 0.52
C THR A 170 5.24 -6.90 1.24
N TYR A 171 5.18 -7.01 2.56
CA TYR A 171 5.97 -8.04 3.25
C TYR A 171 5.62 -9.48 2.81
N GLU A 172 4.36 -9.73 2.45
CA GLU A 172 3.86 -11.08 2.17
C GLU A 172 3.74 -11.39 0.68
N TYR A 173 3.44 -10.39 -0.14
CA TYR A 173 3.03 -10.59 -1.52
C TYR A 173 4.02 -10.03 -2.53
N ARG A 174 4.21 -10.78 -3.61
CA ARG A 174 4.90 -10.34 -4.83
C ARG A 174 3.96 -10.47 -6.01
N TYR A 175 3.97 -9.48 -6.89
CA TYR A 175 3.02 -9.39 -7.99
C TYR A 175 3.71 -9.50 -9.34
N TYR A 176 3.07 -10.19 -10.28
CA TYR A 176 3.56 -10.37 -11.63
C TYR A 176 2.43 -10.17 -12.64
N LEU A 177 2.79 -9.71 -13.83
CA LEU A 177 1.84 -9.52 -14.93
C LEU A 177 2.40 -10.13 -16.21
N LYS A 178 1.69 -11.13 -16.75
CA LYS A 178 2.10 -11.89 -17.93
C LYS A 178 0.90 -12.14 -18.84
N ASN A 179 0.84 -11.51 -20.01
CA ASN A 179 -0.19 -11.76 -21.03
C ASN A 179 -1.62 -11.80 -20.45
N ASN A 180 -1.99 -10.76 -19.69
CA ASN A 180 -3.27 -10.60 -18.97
C ASN A 180 -3.49 -11.52 -17.76
N GLU A 181 -2.51 -12.34 -17.41
CA GLU A 181 -2.50 -13.05 -16.13
C GLU A 181 -1.86 -12.15 -15.08
N PHE A 182 -2.67 -11.76 -14.09
CA PHE A 182 -2.18 -11.19 -12.84
C PHE A 182 -1.87 -12.33 -11.88
N ILE A 183 -0.64 -12.39 -11.41
CA ILE A 183 -0.14 -13.48 -10.58
C ILE A 183 0.24 -12.90 -9.22
N VAL A 184 -0.31 -13.47 -8.17
CA VAL A 184 -0.01 -13.13 -6.78
C VAL A 184 0.73 -14.29 -6.15
N LEU A 185 1.98 -14.06 -5.77
CA LEU A 185 2.77 -14.98 -4.96
C LEU A 185 2.62 -14.59 -3.49
N ASP A 186 2.06 -15.47 -2.68
CA ASP A 186 2.27 -15.46 -1.23
C ASP A 186 3.67 -16.01 -0.96
N TYR A 187 4.62 -15.10 -0.75
CA TYR A 187 6.03 -15.42 -0.58
C TYR A 187 6.29 -16.15 0.74
N ARG A 188 5.50 -15.90 1.78
CA ARG A 188 5.67 -16.52 3.10
C ARG A 188 5.22 -17.97 3.10
N GLN A 189 4.10 -18.26 2.44
CA GLN A 189 3.48 -19.57 2.46
C GLN A 189 3.83 -20.42 1.23
N GLY A 190 4.38 -19.81 0.17
CA GLY A 190 4.74 -20.51 -1.05
C GLY A 190 3.51 -20.93 -1.86
N TYR A 191 2.52 -20.06 -1.96
CA TYR A 191 1.33 -20.27 -2.80
C TYR A 191 1.25 -19.23 -3.90
N VAL A 192 0.77 -19.67 -5.06
CA VAL A 192 0.52 -18.81 -6.21
C VAL A 192 -0.96 -18.83 -6.54
N ASN A 193 -1.53 -17.64 -6.65
CA ASN A 193 -2.86 -17.40 -7.20
C ASN A 193 -2.73 -16.72 -8.56
N LYS A 194 -3.54 -17.16 -9.54
CA LYS A 194 -3.56 -16.58 -10.89
C LYS A 194 -4.94 -16.08 -11.21
N TYR A 195 -4.96 -14.90 -11.82
CA TYR A 195 -6.14 -14.13 -12.11
C TYR A 195 -6.07 -13.62 -13.53
N PHE A 196 -7.22 -13.47 -14.16
CA PHE A 196 -7.35 -12.99 -15.53
C PHE A 196 -8.31 -11.81 -15.59
N ASN A 197 -7.97 -10.83 -16.42
CA ASN A 197 -8.94 -9.83 -16.87
C ASN A 197 -8.51 -9.32 -18.26
N ARG A 198 -9.44 -9.35 -19.22
CA ARG A 198 -9.22 -8.86 -20.60
C ARG A 198 -8.88 -7.38 -20.68
N LEU A 199 -9.31 -6.57 -19.71
CA LEU A 199 -8.98 -5.14 -19.67
C LEU A 199 -7.48 -4.90 -19.47
N LEU A 200 -6.71 -5.90 -19.03
CA LEU A 200 -5.25 -5.82 -18.94
C LEU A 200 -4.58 -5.80 -20.33
N ASP A 201 -5.29 -6.12 -21.42
CA ASP A 201 -4.80 -5.97 -22.80
C ASP A 201 -4.55 -4.49 -23.17
N SER A 202 -5.13 -3.56 -22.41
CA SER A 202 -4.97 -2.12 -22.63
C SER A 202 -3.73 -1.51 -21.96
N LEU A 203 -2.91 -2.33 -21.30
CA LEU A 203 -1.71 -1.94 -20.53
C LEU A 203 -0.39 -2.22 -21.25
#